data_AF-A0A7Y5LFA1-F1
#
_entry.id   AF-A0A7Y5LFA1-F1
#
_cell.length_a   1.000
_cell.length_b   1.000
_cell.length_c   1.000
_cell.angle_alpha   90.00
_cell.angle_beta   90.00
_cell.angle_gamma   90.00
#
_symmetry.space_group_name_H-M   'P 1'
#
loop_
_entity.id
_entity.type
_entity.pdbx_description
1 polymer ?
#
loop_
_entity_poly.entity_id
_entity_poly.type
_entity_poly.pdbx_seq_one_letter_code
_entity_poly.pdbx_strand_id
1 'polypeptide(L)'
;MKFLVATIGMFGAVLAAYGKIPEQDSRNTDIPHTDTHFRARSYTSLGEWQQRAARLRKQVLSAAGLLPLPERNPLRYEIFGRIENKDYSIEKVFIETMPGYYLAGNLYRPLGRTGKFPGILAPHGHATYGRLENGPLFSVQARGINKARQGYVVFAYDMVGYNDTIQTPHVFGGEREQLWSFGPLGLQTWNSIRALDFLQALPDVNPDEIGVTGESGGGTQTFLICAVDDRIKYSAPVNMISLIMQGGSPCENAPNLRIGTNNVEIASLMAPKPMLMVSATGDWTKNTPTEEYPAVKAIYRLYGKPENVDTIQIDAPHNYNKPSREAVYRFFAKHILHDPNWASYSEKAYRAEKLQDLMVFHARPLPDNALKYEQIAAQWIERAQKQNASITGKSAMRERLMYSLMAEQPESVEHEISGERILLGRQGKGDRVPGIWIPGGKQALLVVHPEGAAAARNSKQASDAISKKQSVLLIDAFQTGSAAAPRDRSKRYFLTFNKSDDANRVQDILTALAFLKSQGASRIRLAGIGKAAVWATFAAALTDASVALDADLGSFQGSDEDFIKSFFVPGIQRAGGLKAALALAGTSR
;
A
#
# COMPACT_ATOMS: atom_id res chain seq x y z
N MET A 1 -27.62 9.59 65.34
CA MET A 1 -26.48 10.19 64.64
C MET A 1 -26.36 9.49 63.29
N LYS A 2 -26.68 10.20 62.18
CA LYS A 2 -26.15 10.04 60.79
C LYS A 2 -26.23 8.64 60.14
N PHE A 3 -26.68 8.38 58.91
CA PHE A 3 -27.21 9.14 57.77
C PHE A 3 -27.90 8.10 56.87
N LEU A 4 -29.05 8.46 56.29
CA LEU A 4 -29.67 7.75 55.18
C LEU A 4 -28.84 8.07 53.91
N VAL A 5 -28.36 7.07 53.17
CA VAL A 5 -27.77 7.29 51.84
C VAL A 5 -28.56 6.45 50.83
N ALA A 6 -29.30 7.16 49.98
CA ALA A 6 -30.04 6.63 48.86
C ALA A 6 -29.07 6.19 47.76
N THR A 7 -29.22 4.95 47.29
CA THR A 7 -28.53 4.44 46.10
C THR A 7 -29.33 4.86 44.87
N ILE A 8 -28.91 5.94 44.21
CA ILE A 8 -29.43 6.34 42.90
C ILE A 8 -28.73 5.46 41.86
N GLY A 9 -29.47 4.52 41.27
CA GLY A 9 -29.03 3.76 40.10
C GLY A 9 -28.98 4.67 38.88
N MET A 10 -27.77 5.05 38.47
CA MET A 10 -27.54 5.79 37.24
C MET A 10 -27.39 4.78 36.09
N PHE A 11 -28.47 4.51 35.36
CA PHE A 11 -28.42 3.87 34.05
C PHE A 11 -27.68 4.81 33.10
N GLY A 12 -26.39 4.57 32.89
CA GLY A 12 -25.60 5.22 31.84
C GLY A 12 -26.04 4.69 30.48
N ALA A 13 -27.04 5.33 29.88
CA ALA A 13 -27.31 5.17 28.46
C ALA A 13 -26.10 5.71 27.69
N VAL A 14 -25.34 4.82 27.06
CA VAL A 14 -24.40 5.20 26.01
C VAL A 14 -25.25 5.72 24.85
N LEU A 15 -25.49 7.02 24.84
CA LEU A 15 -25.92 7.73 23.65
C LEU A 15 -24.81 7.55 22.63
N ALA A 16 -25.02 6.65 21.66
CA ALA A 16 -24.27 6.67 20.42
C ALA A 16 -24.40 8.09 19.86
N ALA A 17 -23.30 8.84 19.85
CA ALA A 17 -23.23 10.10 19.15
C ALA A 17 -23.47 9.79 17.67
N TYR A 18 -24.69 10.03 17.19
CA TYR A 18 -24.98 10.04 15.77
C TYR A 18 -24.04 11.07 15.14
N GLY A 19 -23.20 10.61 14.20
CA GLY A 19 -22.30 11.49 13.48
C GLY A 19 -23.13 12.55 12.77
N LYS A 20 -22.81 13.82 13.00
CA LYS A 20 -23.36 14.91 12.20
C LYS A 20 -22.46 15.09 10.98
N ILE A 21 -23.04 15.35 9.80
CA ILE A 21 -22.27 15.72 8.62
C ILE A 21 -21.43 16.96 8.97
N PRO A 22 -20.11 16.96 8.70
CA PRO A 22 -19.25 18.07 9.10
C PRO A 22 -19.60 19.36 8.34
N GLU A 23 -19.27 20.51 8.92
CA GLU A 23 -19.46 21.81 8.26
C GLU A 23 -18.65 21.94 6.97
N GLN A 24 -17.46 21.35 6.96
CA GLN A 24 -16.54 21.31 5.81
C GLN A 24 -16.24 19.85 5.44
N ASP A 25 -16.06 19.59 4.15
CA ASP A 25 -15.64 18.26 3.69
C ASP A 25 -14.20 17.98 4.14
N SER A 26 -14.02 16.96 4.98
CA SER A 26 -12.70 16.59 5.52
C SER A 26 -11.69 16.24 4.43
N ARG A 27 -12.14 15.78 3.25
CA ARG A 27 -11.24 15.46 2.13
C ARG A 27 -10.55 16.69 1.54
N ASN A 28 -10.99 17.90 1.89
CA ASN A 28 -10.36 19.17 1.54
C ASN A 28 -9.46 19.73 2.65
N THR A 29 -9.66 19.33 3.90
CA THR A 29 -9.02 19.94 5.08
C THR A 29 -8.10 19.00 5.85
N ASP A 30 -8.46 17.72 5.95
CA ASP A 30 -7.61 16.64 6.45
C ASP A 30 -6.82 16.04 5.29
N ILE A 31 -5.64 16.61 5.06
CA ILE A 31 -4.72 16.22 3.98
C ILE A 31 -3.48 15.55 4.60
N PRO A 32 -3.58 14.25 4.97
CA PRO A 32 -2.42 13.53 5.46
C PRO A 32 -1.31 13.50 4.41
N HIS A 33 -0.07 13.53 4.89
CA HIS A 33 1.15 13.48 4.09
C HIS A 33 2.22 12.68 4.84
N THR A 34 3.43 12.62 4.26
CA THR A 34 4.55 11.81 4.74
C THR A 34 4.90 12.00 6.22
N ASP A 35 4.68 13.19 6.77
CA ASP A 35 5.10 13.58 8.13
C ASP A 35 3.90 13.82 9.07
N THR A 36 2.69 13.47 8.62
CA THR A 36 1.50 13.55 9.47
C THR A 36 1.65 12.59 10.65
N HIS A 37 1.43 13.08 11.86
CA HIS A 37 1.37 12.22 13.04
C HIS A 37 0.03 11.50 13.08
N PHE A 38 0.01 10.27 12.57
CA PHE A 38 -1.15 9.40 12.56
C PHE A 38 -1.48 8.91 13.97
N ARG A 39 -2.77 8.80 14.26
CA ARG A 39 -3.22 8.09 15.47
C ARG A 39 -3.21 6.59 15.23
N ALA A 40 -2.67 5.84 16.19
CA ALA A 40 -2.78 4.38 16.18
C ALA A 40 -4.26 3.97 16.21
N ARG A 41 -4.66 3.07 15.30
CA ARG A 41 -6.00 2.48 15.33
C ARG A 41 -6.00 1.30 16.31
N SER A 42 -7.03 1.25 17.15
CA SER A 42 -7.28 0.13 18.06
C SER A 42 -8.24 -0.87 17.42
N TYR A 43 -8.02 -2.15 17.73
CA TYR A 43 -8.86 -3.26 17.29
C TYR A 43 -9.40 -4.00 18.50
N THR A 44 -10.69 -4.30 18.49
CA THR A 44 -11.39 -4.88 19.65
C THR A 44 -11.42 -6.41 19.62
N SER A 45 -11.23 -7.01 18.44
CA SER A 45 -11.23 -8.46 18.26
C SER A 45 -10.27 -8.93 17.18
N LEU A 46 -9.86 -10.21 17.26
CA LEU A 46 -9.05 -10.86 16.24
C LEU A 46 -9.75 -10.87 14.87
N GLY A 47 -11.07 -11.10 14.84
CA GLY A 47 -11.85 -11.11 13.60
C GLY A 47 -11.85 -9.75 12.89
N GLU A 48 -12.00 -8.66 13.65
CA GLU A 48 -11.92 -7.29 13.15
C GLU A 48 -10.55 -7.02 12.51
N TRP A 49 -9.47 -7.37 13.23
CA TRP A 49 -8.10 -7.23 12.71
C TRP A 49 -7.87 -8.09 11.47
N GLN A 50 -8.28 -9.36 11.45
CA GLN A 50 -8.07 -10.25 10.31
C GLN A 50 -8.76 -9.76 9.04
N GLN A 51 -9.98 -9.23 9.15
CA GLN A 51 -10.68 -8.62 8.02
C GLN A 51 -9.93 -7.38 7.50
N ARG A 52 -9.45 -6.53 8.41
CA ARG A 52 -8.64 -5.38 8.05
C ARG A 52 -7.32 -5.78 7.41
N ALA A 53 -6.63 -6.78 7.97
CA ALA A 53 -5.38 -7.29 7.47
C ALA A 53 -5.53 -7.83 6.04
N ALA A 54 -6.59 -8.59 5.76
CA ALA A 54 -6.88 -9.07 4.41
C ALA A 54 -7.05 -7.92 3.40
N ARG A 55 -7.75 -6.84 3.78
CA ARG A 55 -7.89 -5.64 2.94
C ARG A 55 -6.55 -4.93 2.72
N LEU A 56 -5.74 -4.77 3.77
CA LEU A 56 -4.43 -4.10 3.68
C LEU A 56 -3.46 -4.86 2.77
N ARG A 57 -3.42 -6.19 2.84
CA ARG A 57 -2.56 -6.99 1.94
C ARG A 57 -2.90 -6.73 0.47
N LYS A 58 -4.20 -6.70 0.14
CA LYS A 58 -4.66 -6.37 -1.22
C LYS A 58 -4.40 -4.91 -1.60
N GLN A 59 -4.53 -3.97 -0.66
CA GLN A 59 -4.18 -2.57 -0.89
C GLN A 59 -2.69 -2.40 -1.21
N VAL A 60 -1.79 -3.04 -0.44
CA VAL A 60 -0.36 -3.05 -0.71
C VAL A 60 -0.06 -3.64 -2.09
N LEU A 61 -0.64 -4.81 -2.41
CA LEU A 61 -0.48 -5.42 -3.74
C LEU A 61 -1.02 -4.53 -4.86
N SER A 62 -2.17 -3.89 -4.67
CA SER A 62 -2.76 -3.00 -5.67
C SER A 62 -1.89 -1.75 -5.91
N ALA A 63 -1.44 -1.10 -4.85
CA ALA A 63 -0.55 0.07 -4.94
C ALA A 63 0.79 -0.29 -5.61
N ALA A 64 1.31 -1.49 -5.36
CA ALA A 64 2.51 -2.03 -6.02
C ALA A 64 2.28 -2.48 -7.48
N GLY A 65 1.04 -2.46 -7.98
CA GLY A 65 0.70 -2.98 -9.32
C GLY A 65 0.75 -4.51 -9.43
N LEU A 66 0.75 -5.21 -8.29
CA LEU A 66 0.87 -6.66 -8.15
C LEU A 66 -0.46 -7.35 -7.80
N LEU A 67 -1.61 -6.71 -8.05
CA LEU A 67 -2.94 -7.31 -7.86
C LEU A 67 -3.66 -7.57 -9.21
N PRO A 68 -3.90 -8.84 -9.62
CA PRO A 68 -3.39 -10.07 -9.00
C PRO A 68 -1.88 -10.23 -9.16
N LEU A 69 -1.29 -11.10 -8.34
CA LEU A 69 0.14 -11.35 -8.37
C LEU A 69 0.57 -11.79 -9.78
N PRO A 70 1.61 -11.19 -10.37
CA PRO A 70 2.12 -11.63 -11.65
C PRO A 70 2.62 -13.07 -11.61
N GLU A 71 2.51 -13.76 -12.75
CA GLU A 71 3.17 -15.05 -12.92
C GLU A 71 4.69 -14.89 -12.74
N ARG A 72 5.29 -15.84 -12.03
CA ARG A 72 6.74 -15.90 -11.83
C ARG A 72 7.38 -16.51 -13.07
N ASN A 73 8.28 -15.78 -13.73
CA ASN A 73 9.11 -16.34 -14.79
C ASN A 73 10.03 -17.45 -14.22
N PRO A 74 10.56 -18.36 -15.07
CA PRO A 74 11.61 -19.28 -14.65
C PRO A 74 12.75 -18.51 -13.98
N LEU A 75 13.19 -19.01 -12.82
CA LEU A 75 14.22 -18.34 -12.05
C LEU A 75 15.59 -18.52 -12.75
N ARG A 76 16.07 -17.47 -13.42
CA ARG A 76 17.40 -17.44 -14.04
C ARG A 76 18.31 -16.55 -13.21
N TYR A 77 19.44 -17.09 -12.80
CA TYR A 77 20.43 -16.38 -12.00
C TYR A 77 21.84 -16.90 -12.29
N GLU A 78 22.83 -16.08 -11.99
CA GLU A 78 24.24 -16.48 -11.98
C GLU A 78 24.84 -16.13 -10.62
N ILE A 79 25.64 -17.05 -10.05
CA ILE A 79 26.44 -16.84 -8.85
C ILE A 79 27.90 -16.99 -9.26
N PHE A 80 28.72 -15.96 -9.05
CA PHE A 80 30.12 -15.94 -9.50
C PHE A 80 30.99 -15.02 -8.64
N GLY A 81 32.29 -14.92 -8.97
CA GLY A 81 33.21 -13.99 -8.31
C GLY A 81 33.38 -14.24 -6.81
N ARG A 82 33.43 -15.52 -6.43
CA ARG A 82 33.52 -15.97 -5.04
C ARG A 82 34.80 -15.45 -4.36
N ILE A 83 34.62 -14.72 -3.27
CA ILE A 83 35.67 -14.28 -2.37
C ILE A 83 35.59 -15.16 -1.12
N GLU A 84 36.58 -16.02 -0.93
CA GLU A 84 36.67 -16.84 0.28
C GLU A 84 37.50 -16.13 1.35
N ASN A 85 36.93 -16.06 2.54
CA ASN A 85 37.62 -15.70 3.77
C ASN A 85 37.72 -16.94 4.67
N LYS A 86 38.27 -16.81 5.88
CA LYS A 86 38.49 -17.95 6.78
C LYS A 86 37.20 -18.70 7.16
N ASP A 87 36.12 -17.98 7.41
CA ASP A 87 34.89 -18.51 8.02
C ASP A 87 33.59 -18.10 7.29
N TYR A 88 33.71 -17.41 6.16
CA TYR A 88 32.59 -17.04 5.29
C TYR A 88 33.07 -16.81 3.85
N SER A 89 32.14 -16.83 2.90
CA SER A 89 32.36 -16.36 1.52
C SER A 89 31.40 -15.25 1.14
N ILE A 90 31.79 -14.45 0.14
CA ILE A 90 30.92 -13.49 -0.54
C ILE A 90 30.92 -13.82 -2.04
N GLU A 91 29.74 -13.88 -2.65
CA GLU A 91 29.57 -14.16 -4.07
C GLU A 91 28.73 -13.05 -4.72
N LYS A 92 29.02 -12.72 -5.97
CA LYS A 92 28.22 -11.80 -6.80
C LYS A 92 27.03 -12.57 -7.36
N VAL A 93 25.87 -11.95 -7.38
CA VAL A 93 24.64 -12.55 -7.90
C VAL A 93 23.89 -11.55 -8.77
N PHE A 94 23.39 -11.98 -9.91
CA PHE A 94 22.26 -11.33 -10.57
C PHE A 94 21.14 -12.34 -10.87
N ILE A 95 19.90 -11.85 -10.85
CA ILE A 95 18.67 -12.64 -11.02
C ILE A 95 17.78 -11.91 -12.04
N GLU A 96 17.27 -12.64 -13.04
CA GLU A 96 16.25 -12.13 -13.98
C GLU A 96 14.87 -12.13 -13.28
N THR A 97 14.45 -11.00 -12.71
CA THR A 97 13.21 -10.89 -11.92
C THR A 97 11.98 -10.69 -12.81
N MET A 98 12.15 -10.13 -14.00
CA MET A 98 11.22 -10.15 -15.13
C MET A 98 12.04 -10.37 -16.41
N PRO A 99 11.46 -10.87 -17.52
CA PRO A 99 12.22 -11.06 -18.75
C PRO A 99 13.04 -9.82 -19.15
N GLY A 100 14.37 -9.96 -19.14
CA GLY A 100 15.34 -8.91 -19.43
C GLY A 100 15.48 -7.82 -18.36
N TYR A 101 14.94 -7.97 -17.15
CA TYR A 101 15.16 -7.07 -16.01
C TYR A 101 15.89 -7.79 -14.89
N TYR A 102 17.03 -7.23 -14.47
CA TYR A 102 17.97 -7.89 -13.58
C TYR A 102 18.07 -7.20 -12.22
N LEU A 103 17.92 -7.99 -11.17
CA LEU A 103 18.26 -7.62 -9.80
C LEU A 103 19.66 -8.13 -9.48
N ALA A 104 20.52 -7.27 -8.98
CA ALA A 104 21.86 -7.61 -8.55
C ALA A 104 22.03 -7.57 -7.02
N GLY A 105 23.01 -8.31 -6.52
CA GLY A 105 23.28 -8.40 -5.09
C GLY A 105 24.54 -9.19 -4.75
N ASN A 106 24.77 -9.36 -3.44
CA ASN A 106 25.79 -10.26 -2.92
C ASN A 106 25.19 -11.32 -2.01
N LEU A 107 25.71 -12.53 -2.15
CA LEU A 107 25.39 -13.69 -1.34
C LEU A 107 26.52 -13.93 -0.34
N TYR A 108 26.20 -13.91 0.95
CA TYR A 108 27.12 -14.20 2.03
C TYR A 108 26.81 -15.58 2.60
N ARG A 109 27.81 -16.45 2.71
CA ARG A 109 27.62 -17.84 3.16
C ARG A 109 28.59 -18.25 4.25
N PRO A 110 28.17 -19.12 5.19
CA PRO A 110 29.09 -19.74 6.14
C PRO A 110 30.09 -20.65 5.42
N LEU A 111 31.34 -20.71 5.92
CA LEU A 111 32.31 -21.73 5.53
C LEU A 111 32.64 -22.65 6.71
N GLY A 112 33.10 -23.87 6.41
CA GLY A 112 33.49 -24.86 7.43
C GLY A 112 32.31 -25.51 8.16
N ARG A 113 31.07 -25.35 7.65
CA ARG A 113 29.86 -25.99 8.16
C ARG A 113 29.11 -26.66 7.00
N THR A 114 28.42 -27.76 7.29
CA THR A 114 27.62 -28.53 6.32
C THR A 114 26.16 -28.55 6.73
N GLY A 115 25.26 -28.63 5.76
CA GLY A 115 23.81 -28.69 5.99
C GLY A 115 23.08 -27.50 5.40
N LYS A 116 21.78 -27.41 5.68
CA LYS A 116 20.96 -26.26 5.32
C LYS A 116 21.03 -25.21 6.43
N PHE A 117 21.04 -23.95 6.03
CA PHE A 117 21.14 -22.80 6.90
C PHE A 117 19.88 -21.94 6.78
N PRO A 118 19.50 -21.21 7.83
CA PRO A 118 18.49 -20.19 7.69
C PRO A 118 18.88 -19.12 6.66
N GLY A 119 17.90 -18.68 5.87
CA GLY A 119 18.08 -17.68 4.83
C GLY A 119 17.65 -16.29 5.30
N ILE A 120 18.47 -15.26 5.08
CA ILE A 120 18.14 -13.87 5.41
C ILE A 120 18.15 -13.00 4.15
N LEU A 121 17.02 -12.36 3.85
CA LEU A 121 16.97 -11.23 2.93
C LEU A 121 17.42 -9.95 3.63
N ALA A 122 18.27 -9.17 2.95
CA ALA A 122 18.90 -8.00 3.52
C ALA A 122 18.76 -6.76 2.61
N PRO A 123 17.54 -6.25 2.37
CA PRO A 123 17.35 -4.97 1.67
C PRO A 123 18.07 -3.83 2.41
N HIS A 124 18.47 -2.80 1.69
CA HIS A 124 19.20 -1.66 2.24
C HIS A 124 18.40 -0.37 2.13
N GLY A 125 18.76 0.62 2.95
CA GLY A 125 18.23 1.99 2.89
C GLY A 125 18.99 2.87 1.90
N HIS A 126 18.63 4.15 1.85
CA HIS A 126 19.18 5.17 0.95
C HIS A 126 20.56 5.69 1.38
N ALA A 127 21.47 4.80 1.75
CA ALA A 127 22.86 5.16 1.94
C ALA A 127 23.54 5.47 0.59
N THR A 128 24.62 6.25 0.61
CA THR A 128 25.33 6.72 -0.61
C THR A 128 25.72 5.57 -1.53
N TYR A 129 26.22 4.47 -0.97
CA TYR A 129 26.66 3.32 -1.75
C TYR A 129 25.66 2.15 -1.76
N GLY A 130 24.42 2.38 -1.31
CA GLY A 130 23.36 1.37 -1.33
C GLY A 130 23.78 0.08 -0.61
N ARG A 131 23.66 -1.08 -1.28
CA ARG A 131 24.03 -2.39 -0.69
C ARG A 131 25.52 -2.52 -0.38
N LEU A 132 26.35 -1.63 -0.94
CA LEU A 132 27.80 -1.66 -0.76
C LEU A 132 28.27 -0.79 0.41
N GLU A 133 27.36 -0.06 1.04
CA GLU A 133 27.69 0.86 2.12
C GLU A 133 28.44 0.16 3.25
N ASN A 134 29.51 0.81 3.70
CA ASN A 134 30.33 0.36 4.81
C ASN A 134 30.91 1.54 5.58
N GLY A 135 30.18 1.99 6.59
CA GLY A 135 30.56 3.03 7.52
C GLY A 135 30.07 2.76 8.94
N PRO A 136 30.33 3.70 9.88
CA PRO A 136 29.97 3.53 11.29
C PRO A 136 28.46 3.50 11.52
N LEU A 137 27.69 4.29 10.76
CA LEU A 137 26.23 4.36 10.88
C LEU A 137 25.54 3.24 10.11
N PHE A 138 26.02 2.87 8.94
CA PHE A 138 25.41 1.88 8.06
C PHE A 138 26.49 0.96 7.51
N SER A 139 26.31 -0.37 7.64
CA SER A 139 27.20 -1.32 6.98
C SER A 139 26.46 -2.59 6.60
N VAL A 140 26.21 -2.74 5.29
CA VAL A 140 25.60 -3.94 4.73
C VAL A 140 26.61 -5.08 4.70
N GLN A 141 27.89 -4.78 4.47
CA GLN A 141 28.97 -5.77 4.55
C GLN A 141 29.10 -6.35 5.96
N ALA A 142 29.14 -5.52 7.00
CA ALA A 142 29.20 -6.00 8.39
C ALA A 142 28.02 -6.92 8.71
N ARG A 143 26.81 -6.52 8.27
CA ARG A 143 25.56 -7.26 8.44
C ARG A 143 25.63 -8.64 7.76
N GLY A 144 26.05 -8.68 6.49
CA GLY A 144 26.17 -9.92 5.71
C GLY A 144 27.24 -10.86 6.28
N ILE A 145 28.45 -10.34 6.49
CA ILE A 145 29.62 -11.11 6.97
C ILE A 145 29.36 -11.72 8.35
N ASN A 146 28.87 -10.93 9.32
CA ASN A 146 28.68 -11.43 10.67
C ASN A 146 27.53 -12.44 10.76
N LYS A 147 26.47 -12.28 9.98
CA LYS A 147 25.41 -13.30 9.87
C LYS A 147 25.93 -14.58 9.20
N ALA A 148 26.73 -14.48 8.12
CA ALA A 148 27.36 -15.65 7.53
C ALA A 148 28.17 -16.45 8.56
N ARG A 149 28.99 -15.77 9.37
CA ARG A 149 29.76 -16.39 10.47
C ARG A 149 28.90 -17.00 11.58
N GLN A 150 27.70 -16.50 11.78
CA GLN A 150 26.74 -17.03 12.75
C GLN A 150 26.00 -18.27 12.22
N GLY A 151 26.05 -18.54 10.91
CA GLY A 151 25.41 -19.69 10.28
C GLY A 151 24.17 -19.35 9.46
N TYR A 152 24.08 -18.15 8.91
CA TYR A 152 23.01 -17.75 7.99
C TYR A 152 23.52 -17.64 6.56
N VAL A 153 22.68 -17.98 5.57
CA VAL A 153 22.91 -17.55 4.18
C VAL A 153 22.20 -16.21 4.00
N VAL A 154 22.92 -15.17 3.61
CA VAL A 154 22.37 -13.81 3.48
C VAL A 154 22.42 -13.34 2.04
N PHE A 155 21.28 -12.88 1.52
CA PHE A 155 21.23 -12.20 0.24
C PHE A 155 20.91 -10.71 0.43
N ALA A 156 21.93 -9.86 0.22
CA ALA A 156 21.78 -8.42 0.17
C ALA A 156 21.69 -7.97 -1.29
N TYR A 157 20.63 -7.26 -1.63
CA TYR A 157 20.31 -6.94 -3.02
C TYR A 157 19.96 -5.47 -3.20
N ASP A 158 20.16 -4.98 -4.41
CA ASP A 158 20.00 -3.57 -4.75
C ASP A 158 18.54 -3.11 -4.62
N MET A 159 18.40 -1.83 -4.26
CA MET A 159 17.20 -1.07 -4.59
C MET A 159 17.12 -0.81 -6.10
N VAL A 160 15.91 -0.57 -6.59
CA VAL A 160 15.68 -0.14 -7.98
C VAL A 160 16.47 1.14 -8.24
N GLY A 161 17.31 1.16 -9.28
CA GLY A 161 18.13 2.31 -9.65
C GLY A 161 19.39 2.54 -8.80
N TYR A 162 19.80 1.55 -8.00
CA TYR A 162 21.05 1.59 -7.23
C TYR A 162 22.06 0.57 -7.76
N ASN A 163 23.34 0.89 -7.56
CA ASN A 163 24.50 0.03 -7.83
C ASN A 163 24.46 -0.64 -9.22
N ASP A 164 24.06 -1.90 -9.30
CA ASP A 164 24.05 -2.71 -10.53
C ASP A 164 22.63 -2.84 -11.13
N THR A 165 21.58 -2.51 -10.38
CA THR A 165 20.16 -2.60 -10.80
C THR A 165 19.68 -1.28 -11.41
N ILE A 166 20.41 -0.81 -12.44
CA ILE A 166 20.30 0.55 -13.01
C ILE A 166 19.52 0.63 -14.33
N GLN A 167 18.86 -0.45 -14.76
CA GLN A 167 18.01 -0.45 -15.97
C GLN A 167 16.80 0.51 -15.86
N THR A 168 16.53 0.99 -14.65
CA THR A 168 15.53 2.01 -14.32
C THR A 168 16.17 3.02 -13.37
N PRO A 169 15.82 4.32 -13.43
CA PRO A 169 16.24 5.27 -12.40
C PRO A 169 15.62 4.93 -11.04
N HIS A 170 16.18 5.47 -9.95
CA HIS A 170 15.59 5.30 -8.63
C HIS A 170 14.27 6.07 -8.45
N VAL A 171 14.15 7.21 -9.15
CA VAL A 171 12.98 8.09 -9.09
C VAL A 171 12.32 8.16 -10.47
N PHE A 172 11.11 7.64 -10.56
CA PHE A 172 10.21 7.73 -11.72
C PHE A 172 8.76 7.51 -11.26
N GLY A 173 7.79 7.70 -12.15
CA GLY A 173 6.36 7.55 -11.86
C GLY A 173 5.52 8.73 -12.32
N GLY A 174 5.64 9.11 -13.60
CA GLY A 174 4.79 10.12 -14.23
C GLY A 174 3.32 9.67 -14.30
N GLU A 175 2.45 10.55 -14.81
CA GLU A 175 1.01 10.31 -14.81
C GLU A 175 0.65 9.01 -15.55
N ARG A 176 1.31 8.74 -16.69
CA ARG A 176 1.11 7.49 -17.43
C ARG A 176 1.53 6.28 -16.60
N GLU A 177 2.70 6.29 -15.98
CA GLU A 177 3.15 5.18 -15.15
C GLU A 177 2.20 4.94 -13.95
N GLN A 178 1.66 6.01 -13.37
CA GLN A 178 0.69 5.91 -12.27
C GLN A 178 -0.62 5.23 -12.69
N LEU A 179 -1.13 5.45 -13.91
CA LEU A 179 -2.32 4.72 -14.41
C LEU A 179 -2.12 3.20 -14.41
N TRP A 180 -0.88 2.76 -14.63
CA TRP A 180 -0.49 1.36 -14.72
C TRP A 180 0.14 0.79 -13.44
N SER A 181 0.15 1.58 -12.35
CA SER A 181 0.84 1.25 -11.10
C SER A 181 2.29 0.80 -11.34
N PHE A 182 2.95 1.39 -12.34
CA PHE A 182 4.36 1.17 -12.61
C PHE A 182 5.16 2.22 -11.84
N GLY A 183 6.05 1.78 -10.97
CA GLY A 183 6.78 2.69 -10.09
C GLY A 183 7.87 1.96 -9.31
N PRO A 184 8.79 2.71 -8.67
CA PRO A 184 9.93 2.12 -7.98
C PRO A 184 9.50 1.20 -6.84
N LEU A 185 8.44 1.52 -6.09
CA LEU A 185 7.91 0.64 -5.03
C LEU A 185 7.43 -0.70 -5.59
N GLY A 186 6.70 -0.68 -6.69
CA GLY A 186 6.14 -1.89 -7.32
C GLY A 186 7.25 -2.81 -7.85
N LEU A 187 8.22 -2.24 -8.57
CA LEU A 187 9.40 -2.98 -9.03
C LEU A 187 10.24 -3.52 -7.86
N GLN A 188 10.46 -2.73 -6.82
CA GLN A 188 11.30 -3.13 -5.68
C GLN A 188 10.63 -4.21 -4.82
N THR A 189 9.31 -4.13 -4.64
CA THR A 189 8.52 -5.17 -3.95
C THR A 189 8.56 -6.46 -4.77
N TRP A 190 8.39 -6.38 -6.10
CA TRP A 190 8.54 -7.54 -6.98
C TRP A 190 9.94 -8.15 -6.93
N ASN A 191 10.98 -7.31 -7.01
CA ASN A 191 12.37 -7.74 -6.84
C ASN A 191 12.59 -8.46 -5.50
N SER A 192 11.99 -7.97 -4.41
CA SER A 192 12.09 -8.63 -3.10
C SER A 192 11.40 -10.00 -3.09
N ILE A 193 10.23 -10.15 -3.74
CA ILE A 193 9.55 -11.45 -3.90
C ILE A 193 10.43 -12.42 -4.72
N ARG A 194 11.08 -11.94 -5.78
CA ARG A 194 11.95 -12.76 -6.63
C ARG A 194 13.29 -13.07 -5.96
N ALA A 195 13.80 -12.17 -5.13
CA ALA A 195 14.94 -12.41 -4.25
C ALA A 195 14.65 -13.53 -3.23
N LEU A 196 13.41 -13.58 -2.70
CA LEU A 196 12.95 -14.66 -1.85
C LEU A 196 12.89 -16.00 -2.60
N ASP A 197 12.36 -16.00 -3.83
CA ASP A 197 12.34 -17.18 -4.70
C ASP A 197 13.76 -17.72 -4.95
N PHE A 198 14.71 -16.82 -5.21
CA PHE A 198 16.13 -17.18 -5.36
C PHE A 198 16.72 -17.78 -4.09
N LEU A 199 16.54 -17.11 -2.95
CA LEU A 199 17.11 -17.55 -1.69
C LEU A 199 16.63 -18.95 -1.31
N GLN A 200 15.34 -19.25 -1.48
CA GLN A 200 14.77 -20.57 -1.21
C GLN A 200 15.16 -21.65 -2.21
N ALA A 201 15.60 -21.28 -3.42
CA ALA A 201 16.06 -22.23 -4.43
C ALA A 201 17.50 -22.73 -4.16
N LEU A 202 18.25 -22.06 -3.28
CA LEU A 202 19.61 -22.47 -2.94
C LEU A 202 19.60 -23.80 -2.14
N PRO A 203 20.45 -24.77 -2.49
CA PRO A 203 20.41 -26.11 -1.90
C PRO A 203 20.79 -26.14 -0.40
N ASP A 204 21.55 -25.14 0.04
CA ASP A 204 22.04 -24.94 1.40
C ASP A 204 21.17 -23.97 2.21
N VAL A 205 19.99 -23.56 1.71
CA VAL A 205 19.02 -22.77 2.47
C VAL A 205 17.88 -23.65 2.97
N ASN A 206 17.50 -23.48 4.23
CA ASN A 206 16.28 -24.05 4.78
C ASN A 206 15.09 -23.15 4.43
N PRO A 207 14.14 -23.59 3.58
CA PRO A 207 13.03 -22.76 3.14
C PRO A 207 12.03 -22.42 4.25
N ASP A 208 12.08 -23.13 5.39
CA ASP A 208 11.22 -22.90 6.56
C ASP A 208 11.83 -21.92 7.57
N GLU A 209 13.09 -21.51 7.38
CA GLU A 209 13.82 -20.63 8.30
C GLU A 209 14.23 -19.34 7.59
N ILE A 210 13.24 -18.61 7.07
CA ILE A 210 13.49 -17.37 6.31
C ILE A 210 13.22 -16.12 7.15
N GLY A 211 14.25 -15.28 7.26
CA GLY A 211 14.17 -13.96 7.89
C GLY A 211 14.40 -12.81 6.89
N VAL A 212 14.00 -11.61 7.29
CA VAL A 212 14.28 -10.37 6.54
C VAL A 212 14.62 -9.23 7.48
N THR A 213 15.60 -8.42 7.12
CA THR A 213 15.98 -7.22 7.89
C THR A 213 16.63 -6.16 7.02
N GLY A 214 16.28 -4.90 7.26
CA GLY A 214 16.81 -3.75 6.55
C GLY A 214 16.45 -2.46 7.27
N GLU A 215 17.19 -1.39 6.96
CA GLU A 215 17.06 -0.09 7.59
C GLU A 215 16.43 0.96 6.69
N SER A 216 15.72 1.93 7.26
CA SER A 216 15.16 3.07 6.52
C SER A 216 14.27 2.60 5.36
N GLY A 217 14.54 3.00 4.10
CA GLY A 217 13.88 2.43 2.92
C GLY A 217 13.96 0.89 2.81
N GLY A 218 15.02 0.26 3.31
CA GLY A 218 15.13 -1.20 3.45
C GLY A 218 14.24 -1.76 4.56
N GLY A 219 13.99 -0.97 5.61
CA GLY A 219 12.96 -1.24 6.61
C GLY A 219 11.56 -1.18 6.03
N THR A 220 11.31 -0.23 5.13
CA THR A 220 10.06 -0.16 4.34
C THR A 220 9.88 -1.44 3.52
N GLN A 221 10.88 -1.87 2.77
CA GLN A 221 10.79 -3.12 2.01
C GLN A 221 10.64 -4.35 2.91
N THR A 222 11.27 -4.34 4.09
CA THR A 222 11.17 -5.42 5.07
C THR A 222 9.72 -5.65 5.49
N PHE A 223 8.98 -4.62 5.89
CA PHE A 223 7.59 -4.81 6.26
C PHE A 223 6.64 -4.96 5.06
N LEU A 224 6.97 -4.42 3.88
CA LEU A 224 6.17 -4.60 2.67
C LEU A 224 6.22 -6.04 2.16
N ILE A 225 7.40 -6.69 2.14
CA ILE A 225 7.47 -8.11 1.75
C ILE A 225 6.77 -9.01 2.78
N CYS A 226 6.92 -8.73 4.08
CA CYS A 226 6.18 -9.44 5.12
C CYS A 226 4.66 -9.33 4.96
N ALA A 227 4.17 -8.18 4.46
CA ALA A 227 2.75 -7.97 4.21
C ALA A 227 2.20 -8.85 3.07
N VAL A 228 3.02 -9.16 2.06
CA VAL A 228 2.53 -9.79 0.82
C VAL A 228 3.05 -11.21 0.57
N ASP A 229 4.01 -11.70 1.35
CA ASP A 229 4.59 -13.03 1.18
C ASP A 229 4.72 -13.79 2.52
N ASP A 230 3.88 -14.82 2.69
CA ASP A 230 3.79 -15.59 3.94
C ASP A 230 4.96 -16.55 4.18
N ARG A 231 5.89 -16.69 3.23
CA ARG A 231 7.08 -17.55 3.40
C ARG A 231 8.08 -16.94 4.37
N ILE A 232 8.08 -15.62 4.54
CA ILE A 232 8.87 -14.95 5.58
C ILE A 232 8.36 -15.37 6.96
N LYS A 233 9.27 -15.85 7.83
CA LYS A 233 8.98 -16.34 9.18
C LYS A 233 9.45 -15.39 10.28
N TYR A 234 10.46 -14.57 10.01
CA TYR A 234 11.06 -13.66 11.00
C TYR A 234 11.35 -12.29 10.37
N SER A 235 11.11 -11.20 11.09
CA SER A 235 11.33 -9.85 10.56
C SER A 235 12.04 -8.95 11.56
N ALA A 236 12.96 -8.11 11.08
CA ALA A 236 13.57 -7.06 11.87
C ALA A 236 13.72 -5.76 11.06
N PRO A 237 12.64 -4.98 10.87
CA PRO A 237 12.70 -3.65 10.27
C PRO A 237 13.42 -2.68 11.23
N VAL A 238 14.40 -1.96 10.70
CA VAL A 238 15.25 -1.04 11.47
C VAL A 238 14.95 0.41 11.08
N ASN A 239 14.65 1.25 12.07
CA ASN A 239 14.50 2.70 11.93
C ASN A 239 13.50 3.13 10.85
N MET A 240 12.34 2.49 10.77
CA MET A 240 11.32 2.85 9.76
C MET A 240 9.86 2.76 10.20
N ILE A 241 9.48 1.82 11.07
CA ILE A 241 8.10 1.76 11.56
C ILE A 241 7.84 3.02 12.40
N SER A 242 6.93 3.88 11.93
CA SER A 242 6.61 5.17 12.55
C SER A 242 5.14 5.53 12.33
N LEU A 243 4.55 6.22 13.31
CA LEU A 243 3.27 6.92 13.16
C LEU A 243 3.44 8.34 12.61
N ILE A 244 4.66 8.82 12.42
CA ILE A 244 4.93 10.17 11.91
C ILE A 244 5.48 10.07 10.49
N MET A 245 6.73 9.61 10.34
CA MET A 245 7.40 9.60 9.03
C MET A 245 7.11 8.31 8.25
N GLN A 246 6.50 8.43 7.08
CA GLN A 246 5.97 7.30 6.32
C GLN A 246 6.85 6.82 5.14
N GLY A 247 7.96 7.50 4.85
CA GLY A 247 8.91 7.18 3.78
C GLY A 247 9.31 8.42 2.97
N GLY A 248 10.59 8.58 2.68
CA GLY A 248 11.14 9.80 2.07
C GLY A 248 11.22 9.73 0.54
N SER A 249 11.17 8.52 -0.02
CA SER A 249 11.36 8.24 -1.45
C SER A 249 10.07 7.73 -2.13
N PRO A 250 9.89 7.93 -3.46
CA PRO A 250 8.84 7.26 -4.21
C PRO A 250 8.92 5.72 -4.15
N CYS A 251 10.10 5.13 -3.88
CA CYS A 251 10.21 3.68 -3.68
C CYS A 251 9.52 3.19 -2.39
N GLU A 252 9.05 4.13 -1.55
CA GLU A 252 8.35 3.87 -0.28
C GLU A 252 6.89 4.38 -0.31
N ASN A 253 6.51 5.14 -1.35
CA ASN A 253 5.25 5.89 -1.41
C ASN A 253 4.59 5.75 -2.79
N ALA A 254 4.03 4.56 -3.06
CA ALA A 254 3.17 4.37 -4.22
C ALA A 254 1.78 5.03 -3.99
N PRO A 255 1.15 5.59 -5.02
CA PRO A 255 -0.25 6.02 -4.93
C PRO A 255 -1.16 4.94 -4.34
N ASN A 256 -2.15 5.37 -3.58
CA ASN A 256 -3.11 4.55 -2.84
C ASN A 256 -2.55 3.67 -1.70
N LEU A 257 -1.24 3.62 -1.47
CA LEU A 257 -0.65 2.74 -0.45
C LEU A 257 -1.13 3.06 0.97
N ARG A 258 -1.26 4.34 1.33
CA ARG A 258 -1.55 4.79 2.70
C ARG A 258 -2.87 5.54 2.86
N ILE A 259 -3.82 5.33 1.96
CA ILE A 259 -5.19 5.83 2.16
C ILE A 259 -5.82 5.09 3.34
N GLY A 260 -6.00 5.81 4.44
CA GLY A 260 -6.60 5.32 5.69
C GLY A 260 -5.77 4.27 6.46
N THR A 261 -4.45 4.19 6.23
CA THR A 261 -3.50 3.28 6.89
C THR A 261 -2.12 3.96 7.05
N ASN A 262 -1.16 3.31 7.70
CA ASN A 262 0.20 3.81 7.95
C ASN A 262 1.20 2.64 8.13
N ASN A 263 2.48 2.96 8.32
CA ASN A 263 3.55 1.97 8.48
C ASN A 263 3.34 1.01 9.66
N VAL A 264 2.78 1.48 10.78
CA VAL A 264 2.49 0.62 11.94
C VAL A 264 1.50 -0.47 11.59
N GLU A 265 0.42 -0.11 10.88
CA GLU A 265 -0.62 -1.06 10.50
C GLU A 265 -0.11 -2.06 9.45
N ILE A 266 0.66 -1.60 8.47
CA ILE A 266 1.26 -2.47 7.46
C ILE A 266 2.28 -3.43 8.10
N ALA A 267 3.14 -2.95 9.00
CA ALA A 267 4.10 -3.80 9.71
C ALA A 267 3.41 -4.84 10.61
N SER A 268 2.24 -4.50 11.16
CA SER A 268 1.45 -5.42 11.98
C SER A 268 0.89 -6.61 11.20
N LEU A 269 0.91 -6.59 9.85
CA LEU A 269 0.56 -7.75 9.01
C LEU A 269 1.51 -8.93 9.20
N MET A 270 2.68 -8.73 9.83
CA MET A 270 3.58 -9.82 10.24
C MET A 270 2.99 -10.65 11.40
N ALA A 271 2.04 -10.12 12.17
CA ALA A 271 1.44 -10.83 13.29
C ALA A 271 0.81 -12.17 12.84
N PRO A 272 1.00 -13.28 13.58
CA PRO A 272 1.68 -13.37 14.88
C PRO A 272 3.16 -13.81 14.81
N LYS A 273 3.81 -13.75 13.65
CA LYS A 273 5.18 -14.24 13.46
C LYS A 273 6.21 -13.34 14.17
N PRO A 274 7.37 -13.85 14.60
CA PRO A 274 8.32 -13.04 15.36
C PRO A 274 8.82 -11.79 14.63
N MET A 275 8.79 -10.64 15.32
CA MET A 275 9.31 -9.36 14.81
C MET A 275 10.09 -8.57 15.87
N LEU A 276 11.26 -8.06 15.51
CA LEU A 276 12.00 -7.07 16.30
C LEU A 276 11.90 -5.69 15.65
N MET A 277 11.34 -4.72 16.37
CA MET A 277 11.32 -3.32 15.97
C MET A 277 12.58 -2.63 16.52
N VAL A 278 13.52 -2.28 15.64
CA VAL A 278 14.70 -1.49 16.06
C VAL A 278 14.43 -0.02 15.75
N SER A 279 14.63 0.85 16.74
CA SER A 279 14.48 2.29 16.61
C SER A 279 15.73 3.05 17.07
N ALA A 280 15.78 4.35 16.77
CA ALA A 280 16.85 5.25 17.19
C ALA A 280 16.31 6.44 17.99
N THR A 281 17.10 6.99 18.89
CA THR A 281 16.75 8.23 19.63
C THR A 281 16.80 9.47 18.74
N GLY A 282 17.67 9.47 17.74
CA GLY A 282 17.96 10.62 16.88
C GLY A 282 17.23 10.66 15.54
N ASP A 283 16.15 9.89 15.36
CA ASP A 283 15.33 9.95 14.13
C ASP A 283 13.81 9.90 14.40
N TRP A 284 13.01 9.75 13.33
CA TRP A 284 11.55 9.71 13.39
C TRP A 284 10.98 8.50 14.15
N THR A 285 11.80 7.49 14.47
CA THR A 285 11.41 6.32 15.28
C THR A 285 11.64 6.51 16.78
N LYS A 286 12.01 7.71 17.22
CA LYS A 286 12.20 8.03 18.64
C LYS A 286 10.99 7.72 19.54
N ASN A 287 9.78 7.76 18.99
CA ASN A 287 8.54 7.47 19.72
C ASN A 287 8.20 5.97 19.76
N THR A 288 8.98 5.10 19.08
CA THR A 288 8.66 3.66 18.95
C THR A 288 8.39 2.97 20.28
N PRO A 289 9.19 3.16 21.36
CA PRO A 289 8.90 2.51 22.64
C PRO A 289 7.56 2.92 23.27
N THR A 290 7.08 4.13 22.99
CA THR A 290 5.91 4.74 23.66
C THR A 290 4.64 4.73 22.80
N GLU A 291 4.74 4.71 21.47
CA GLU A 291 3.61 4.79 20.56
C GLU A 291 3.51 3.59 19.61
N GLU A 292 4.50 3.40 18.73
CA GLU A 292 4.43 2.39 17.66
C GLU A 292 4.47 0.96 18.19
N TYR A 293 5.43 0.64 19.07
CA TYR A 293 5.56 -0.70 19.64
C TYR A 293 4.32 -1.11 20.44
N PRO A 294 3.77 -0.29 21.36
CA PRO A 294 2.51 -0.61 22.03
C PRO A 294 1.35 -0.88 21.06
N ALA A 295 1.24 -0.11 19.96
CA ALA A 295 0.21 -0.30 18.94
C ALA A 295 0.37 -1.65 18.19
N VAL A 296 1.58 -1.98 17.74
CA VAL A 296 1.86 -3.29 17.12
C VAL A 296 1.62 -4.42 18.11
N LYS A 297 2.11 -4.29 19.36
CA LYS A 297 1.94 -5.32 20.41
C LYS A 297 0.47 -5.56 20.74
N ALA A 298 -0.38 -4.55 20.69
CA ALA A 298 -1.82 -4.70 20.87
C ALA A 298 -2.44 -5.64 19.82
N ILE A 299 -1.98 -5.58 18.57
CA ILE A 299 -2.41 -6.52 17.52
C ILE A 299 -1.90 -7.93 17.80
N TYR A 300 -0.65 -8.10 18.23
CA TYR A 300 -0.12 -9.41 18.62
C TYR A 300 -0.87 -10.03 19.82
N ARG A 301 -1.38 -9.21 20.75
CA ARG A 301 -2.27 -9.67 21.84
C ARG A 301 -3.56 -10.29 21.33
N LEU A 302 -4.12 -9.81 20.22
CA LEU A 302 -5.33 -10.41 19.62
C LEU A 302 -5.10 -11.84 19.15
N TYR A 303 -3.87 -12.18 18.78
CA TYR A 303 -3.46 -13.54 18.45
C TYR A 303 -3.03 -14.38 19.66
N GLY A 304 -3.06 -13.82 20.87
CA GLY A 304 -2.51 -14.46 22.06
C GLY A 304 -0.99 -14.67 22.01
N LYS A 305 -0.27 -13.85 21.23
CA LYS A 305 1.20 -13.94 21.02
C LYS A 305 1.94 -12.62 21.25
N PRO A 306 1.66 -11.84 22.31
CA PRO A 306 2.35 -10.56 22.55
C PRO A 306 3.87 -10.65 22.70
N GLU A 307 4.39 -11.83 23.06
CA GLU A 307 5.82 -12.14 23.20
C GLU A 307 6.56 -12.29 21.87
N ASN A 308 5.82 -12.45 20.75
CA ASN A 308 6.41 -12.56 19.43
C ASN A 308 6.79 -11.21 18.83
N VAL A 309 6.52 -10.09 19.50
CA VAL A 309 7.02 -8.77 19.08
C VAL A 309 7.77 -8.09 20.20
N ASP A 310 8.97 -7.61 19.87
CA ASP A 310 9.83 -6.89 20.80
C ASP A 310 10.37 -5.61 20.17
N THR A 311 10.88 -4.71 21.00
CA THR A 311 11.48 -3.45 20.54
C THR A 311 12.80 -3.17 21.24
N ILE A 312 13.71 -2.53 20.54
CA ILE A 312 14.92 -1.96 21.13
C ILE A 312 15.19 -0.59 20.52
N GLN A 313 15.48 0.39 21.37
CA GLN A 313 15.88 1.72 20.95
C GLN A 313 17.38 1.91 21.18
N ILE A 314 18.07 2.33 20.13
CA ILE A 314 19.51 2.59 20.15
C ILE A 314 19.74 4.10 20.28
N ASP A 315 20.58 4.48 21.24
CA ASP A 315 21.00 5.88 21.36
C ASP A 315 21.99 6.23 20.25
N ALA A 316 21.46 6.80 19.17
CA ALA A 316 22.19 7.11 17.95
C ALA A 316 21.33 7.99 17.02
N PRO A 317 21.94 8.70 16.04
CA PRO A 317 21.20 9.21 14.89
C PRO A 317 20.65 8.06 14.03
N HIS A 318 19.94 8.38 12.95
CA HIS A 318 19.44 7.41 11.98
C HIS A 318 20.54 6.43 11.52
N ASN A 319 20.34 5.12 11.70
CA ASN A 319 21.42 4.14 11.56
C ASN A 319 20.98 2.71 11.19
N TYR A 320 21.97 1.87 10.92
CA TYR A 320 21.99 0.44 11.22
C TYR A 320 23.40 0.08 11.72
N ASN A 321 23.78 0.76 12.81
CA ASN A 321 25.13 0.72 13.38
C ASN A 321 25.40 -0.61 14.11
N LYS A 322 26.58 -0.76 14.70
CA LYS A 322 26.97 -1.98 15.41
C LYS A 322 25.96 -2.39 16.51
N PRO A 323 25.55 -1.52 17.46
CA PRO A 323 24.52 -1.84 18.44
C PRO A 323 23.21 -2.36 17.82
N SER A 324 22.69 -1.69 16.78
CA SER A 324 21.50 -2.12 16.05
C SER A 324 21.69 -3.50 15.41
N ARG A 325 22.84 -3.74 14.78
CA ARG A 325 23.18 -5.04 14.17
C ARG A 325 23.25 -6.16 15.20
N GLU A 326 23.90 -5.93 16.33
CA GLU A 326 23.98 -6.90 17.42
C GLU A 326 22.61 -7.26 18.01
N ALA A 327 21.71 -6.29 18.15
CA ALA A 327 20.35 -6.57 18.58
C ALA A 327 19.62 -7.52 17.61
N VAL A 328 19.76 -7.29 16.30
CA VAL A 328 19.18 -8.17 15.29
C VAL A 328 19.88 -9.54 15.25
N TYR A 329 21.20 -9.62 15.50
CA TYR A 329 21.90 -10.91 15.63
C TYR A 329 21.34 -11.73 16.78
N ARG A 330 21.19 -11.12 17.96
CA ARG A 330 20.60 -11.75 19.16
C ARG A 330 19.16 -12.23 18.91
N PHE A 331 18.36 -11.41 18.24
CA PHE A 331 16.98 -11.77 17.88
C PHE A 331 16.91 -13.00 16.96
N PHE A 332 17.66 -13.01 15.85
CA PHE A 332 17.64 -14.18 14.97
C PHE A 332 18.27 -15.42 15.63
N ALA A 333 19.33 -15.26 16.44
CA ALA A 333 19.91 -16.39 17.17
C ALA A 333 18.89 -17.03 18.13
N LYS A 334 18.09 -16.20 18.82
CA LYS A 334 17.03 -16.66 19.72
C LYS A 334 15.88 -17.36 18.98
N HIS A 335 15.41 -16.78 17.89
CA HIS A 335 14.14 -17.18 17.25
C HIS A 335 14.30 -18.16 16.08
N ILE A 336 15.46 -18.15 15.41
CA ILE A 336 15.74 -18.97 14.23
C ILE A 336 16.70 -20.10 14.59
N LEU A 337 17.86 -19.77 15.19
CA LEU A 337 18.85 -20.80 15.56
C LEU A 337 18.48 -21.54 16.86
N HIS A 338 17.54 -21.01 17.63
CA HIS A 338 17.17 -21.51 18.96
C HIS A 338 18.39 -21.71 19.88
N ASP A 339 19.42 -20.87 19.74
CA ASP A 339 20.68 -20.99 20.48
C ASP A 339 20.47 -20.53 21.94
N PRO A 340 20.70 -21.38 22.96
CA PRO A 340 20.54 -20.98 24.37
C PRO A 340 21.47 -19.83 24.78
N ASN A 341 22.57 -19.60 24.05
CA ASN A 341 23.54 -18.53 24.28
C ASN A 341 23.29 -17.30 23.39
N TRP A 342 22.09 -17.16 22.81
CA TRP A 342 21.72 -16.07 21.89
C TRP A 342 22.11 -14.68 22.39
N ALA A 343 22.06 -14.43 23.70
CA ALA A 343 22.39 -13.13 24.29
C ALA A 343 23.87 -12.72 24.11
N SER A 344 24.77 -13.69 23.96
CA SER A 344 26.21 -13.47 23.79
C SER A 344 26.61 -13.04 22.37
N TYR A 345 25.67 -13.09 21.43
CA TYR A 345 25.95 -12.72 20.03
C TYR A 345 26.36 -11.25 19.96
N SER A 346 27.51 -11.02 19.34
CA SER A 346 28.16 -9.73 19.18
C SER A 346 28.84 -9.65 17.82
N GLU A 347 29.09 -8.43 17.34
CA GLU A 347 29.76 -8.24 16.07
C GLU A 347 31.26 -8.52 16.20
N LYS A 348 31.76 -9.44 15.36
CA LYS A 348 33.18 -9.74 15.24
C LYS A 348 33.83 -8.79 14.24
N ALA A 349 35.10 -8.48 14.46
CA ALA A 349 35.91 -7.71 13.52
C ALA A 349 35.92 -8.38 12.13
N TYR A 350 35.82 -7.57 11.08
CA TYR A 350 35.78 -8.03 9.69
C TYR A 350 36.66 -7.13 8.82
N ARG A 351 37.07 -7.66 7.68
CA ARG A 351 37.68 -6.88 6.61
C ARG A 351 36.58 -6.56 5.60
N ALA A 352 36.34 -5.27 5.33
CA ALA A 352 35.44 -4.87 4.26
C ALA A 352 36.13 -5.11 2.92
N GLU A 353 35.39 -5.68 1.97
CA GLU A 353 35.83 -5.81 0.59
C GLU A 353 35.61 -4.50 -0.17
N LYS A 354 36.39 -4.29 -1.24
CA LYS A 354 36.30 -3.07 -2.04
C LYS A 354 35.02 -3.08 -2.87
N LEU A 355 34.48 -1.90 -3.16
CA LEU A 355 33.23 -1.75 -3.92
C LEU A 355 33.27 -2.52 -5.26
N GLN A 356 34.36 -2.37 -6.03
CA GLN A 356 34.55 -3.05 -7.33
C GLN A 356 34.55 -4.58 -7.24
N ASP A 357 34.99 -5.13 -6.10
CA ASP A 357 35.04 -6.57 -5.87
C ASP A 357 33.64 -7.12 -5.53
N LEU A 358 32.70 -6.25 -5.18
CA LEU A 358 31.32 -6.57 -4.85
C LEU A 358 30.30 -6.10 -5.91
N MET A 359 30.69 -5.22 -6.84
CA MET A 359 29.87 -4.82 -7.98
C MET A 359 29.77 -5.97 -8.98
N VAL A 360 28.54 -6.26 -9.43
CA VAL A 360 28.20 -7.40 -10.29
C VAL A 360 28.62 -7.14 -11.73
N PHE A 361 28.35 -5.93 -12.24
CA PHE A 361 28.63 -5.52 -13.62
C PHE A 361 29.81 -4.55 -13.72
N HIS A 362 30.65 -4.45 -12.69
CA HIS A 362 31.92 -3.72 -12.83
C HIS A 362 32.83 -4.43 -13.84
N ALA A 363 33.24 -3.70 -14.88
CA ALA A 363 34.02 -4.23 -16.01
C ALA A 363 33.34 -5.43 -16.72
N ARG A 364 32.01 -5.52 -16.66
CA ARG A 364 31.21 -6.57 -17.31
C ARG A 364 29.90 -5.95 -17.84
N PRO A 365 29.45 -6.25 -19.08
CA PRO A 365 28.17 -5.77 -19.55
C PRO A 365 27.00 -6.46 -18.82
N LEU A 366 25.82 -5.83 -18.86
CA LEU A 366 24.56 -6.52 -18.56
C LEU A 366 24.36 -7.71 -19.54
N PRO A 367 23.57 -8.73 -19.17
CA PRO A 367 23.24 -9.82 -20.09
C PRO A 367 22.61 -9.32 -21.40
N ASP A 368 22.85 -10.02 -22.51
CA ASP A 368 22.48 -9.57 -23.87
C ASP A 368 20.98 -9.27 -24.06
N ASN A 369 20.11 -9.93 -23.29
CA ASN A 369 18.66 -9.71 -23.34
C ASN A 369 18.17 -8.60 -22.38
N ALA A 370 19.07 -7.85 -21.74
CA ALA A 370 18.70 -6.79 -20.83
C ALA A 370 17.93 -5.67 -21.55
N LEU A 371 16.75 -5.34 -21.01
CA LEU A 371 15.86 -4.33 -21.56
C LEU A 371 16.19 -2.93 -21.04
N LYS A 372 15.90 -1.92 -21.86
CA LYS A 372 15.92 -0.49 -21.48
C LYS A 372 14.63 -0.09 -20.75
N TYR A 373 14.65 1.07 -20.10
CA TYR A 373 13.52 1.60 -19.32
C TYR A 373 12.18 1.54 -20.07
N GLU A 374 12.14 2.01 -21.33
CA GLU A 374 10.91 2.06 -22.12
C GLU A 374 10.37 0.67 -22.43
N GLN A 375 11.27 -0.29 -22.66
CA GLN A 375 10.92 -1.69 -22.92
C GLN A 375 10.42 -2.39 -21.65
N ILE A 376 11.01 -2.07 -20.49
CA ILE A 376 10.54 -2.56 -19.17
C ILE A 376 9.15 -2.01 -18.87
N ALA A 377 8.92 -0.70 -19.09
CA ALA A 377 7.62 -0.08 -18.92
C ALA A 377 6.57 -0.71 -19.85
N ALA A 378 6.91 -0.90 -21.12
CA ALA A 378 6.03 -1.56 -22.10
C ALA A 378 5.69 -3.01 -21.67
N GLN A 379 6.69 -3.78 -21.23
CA GLN A 379 6.48 -5.14 -20.73
C GLN A 379 5.57 -5.17 -19.49
N TRP A 380 5.75 -4.24 -18.55
CA TRP A 380 4.89 -4.13 -17.37
C TRP A 380 3.42 -3.90 -17.76
N ILE A 381 3.19 -2.98 -18.71
CA ILE A 381 1.86 -2.66 -19.24
C ILE A 381 1.27 -3.85 -19.99
N GLU A 382 2.02 -4.48 -20.88
CA GLU A 382 1.56 -5.65 -21.65
C GLU A 382 1.15 -6.79 -20.72
N ARG A 383 1.95 -7.07 -19.68
CA ARG A 383 1.62 -8.06 -18.65
C ARG A 383 0.31 -7.72 -17.93
N ALA A 384 0.13 -6.45 -17.56
CA ALA A 384 -1.11 -6.00 -16.93
C ALA A 384 -2.33 -6.16 -17.86
N GLN A 385 -2.18 -5.85 -19.15
CA GLN A 385 -3.23 -6.02 -20.15
C GLN A 385 -3.60 -7.50 -20.36
N LYS A 386 -2.62 -8.41 -20.40
CA LYS A 386 -2.85 -9.86 -20.47
C LYS A 386 -3.63 -10.36 -19.25
N GLN A 387 -3.27 -9.92 -18.04
CA GLN A 387 -4.02 -10.24 -16.83
C GLN A 387 -5.44 -9.67 -16.85
N ASN A 388 -5.62 -8.44 -17.36
CA ASN A 388 -6.96 -7.86 -17.51
C ASN A 388 -7.83 -8.69 -18.46
N ALA A 389 -7.25 -9.21 -19.55
CA ALA A 389 -7.97 -10.04 -20.51
C ALA A 389 -8.33 -11.43 -19.97
N SER A 390 -7.54 -11.99 -19.04
CA SER A 390 -7.80 -13.31 -18.46
C SER A 390 -8.81 -13.29 -17.30
N ILE A 391 -9.06 -12.13 -16.68
CA ILE A 391 -10.06 -12.00 -15.63
C ILE A 391 -11.45 -11.95 -16.27
N THR A 392 -12.27 -12.96 -16.02
CA THR A 392 -13.67 -13.03 -16.50
C THR A 392 -14.70 -12.80 -15.38
N GLY A 393 -14.32 -13.01 -14.12
CA GLY A 393 -15.21 -12.87 -12.97
C GLY A 393 -15.49 -11.40 -12.61
N LYS A 394 -16.76 -10.99 -12.65
CA LYS A 394 -17.20 -9.63 -12.27
C LYS A 394 -16.74 -9.23 -10.86
N SER A 395 -16.76 -10.15 -9.89
CA SER A 395 -16.29 -9.85 -8.52
C SER A 395 -14.81 -9.43 -8.50
N ALA A 396 -13.94 -10.15 -9.22
CA ALA A 396 -12.52 -9.83 -9.30
C ALA A 396 -12.25 -8.52 -10.06
N MET A 397 -12.98 -8.25 -11.14
CA MET A 397 -12.91 -6.95 -11.83
C MET A 397 -13.31 -5.80 -10.89
N ARG A 398 -14.42 -5.96 -10.18
CA ARG A 398 -14.95 -4.95 -9.26
C ARG A 398 -13.96 -4.69 -8.12
N GLU A 399 -13.43 -5.74 -7.50
CA GLU A 399 -12.44 -5.61 -6.43
C GLU A 399 -11.23 -4.77 -6.86
N ARG A 400 -10.70 -5.01 -8.06
CA ARG A 400 -9.53 -4.28 -8.57
C ARG A 400 -9.82 -2.81 -8.83
N LEU A 401 -11.00 -2.49 -9.39
CA LEU A 401 -11.45 -1.11 -9.53
C LEU A 401 -11.65 -0.45 -8.16
N MET A 402 -12.21 -1.17 -7.18
CA MET A 402 -12.37 -0.65 -5.81
C MET A 402 -11.03 -0.28 -5.18
N TYR A 403 -9.96 -1.07 -5.34
CA TYR A 403 -8.64 -0.70 -4.81
C TYR A 403 -7.94 0.40 -5.61
N SER A 404 -8.18 0.54 -6.91
CA SER A 404 -7.65 1.67 -7.69
C SER A 404 -8.34 2.99 -7.31
N LEU A 405 -9.66 2.97 -7.14
CA LEU A 405 -10.46 4.13 -6.71
C LEU A 405 -10.41 4.35 -5.19
N MET A 406 -9.89 3.39 -4.44
CA MET A 406 -10.05 3.27 -2.98
C MET A 406 -11.51 3.45 -2.54
N ALA A 407 -12.45 3.00 -3.36
CA ALA A 407 -13.88 3.16 -3.15
C ALA A 407 -14.44 2.07 -2.23
N GLU A 408 -15.42 2.43 -1.41
CA GLU A 408 -16.13 1.52 -0.50
C GLU A 408 -17.65 1.66 -0.68
N GLN A 409 -18.35 0.54 -0.50
CA GLN A 409 -19.81 0.55 -0.44
C GLN A 409 -20.24 1.26 0.85
N PRO A 410 -21.10 2.29 0.79
CA PRO A 410 -21.65 2.90 1.99
C PRO A 410 -22.57 1.90 2.72
N GLU A 411 -22.21 1.53 3.94
CA GLU A 411 -23.08 0.73 4.82
C GLU A 411 -24.27 1.56 5.34
N SER A 412 -24.01 2.83 5.66
CA SER A 412 -25.00 3.81 6.10
C SER A 412 -24.71 5.19 5.48
N VAL A 413 -25.77 5.97 5.27
CA VAL A 413 -25.67 7.34 4.76
C VAL A 413 -26.41 8.28 5.69
N GLU A 414 -25.66 9.17 6.33
CA GLU A 414 -26.19 10.31 7.09
C GLU A 414 -26.72 11.35 6.10
N HIS A 415 -27.82 12.02 6.46
CA HIS A 415 -28.39 13.06 5.62
C HIS A 415 -29.07 14.17 6.43
N GLU A 416 -29.03 15.39 5.89
CA GLU A 416 -29.74 16.56 6.40
C GLU A 416 -30.56 17.18 5.25
N ILE A 417 -31.87 17.41 5.47
CA ILE A 417 -32.76 17.97 4.45
C ILE A 417 -33.33 19.30 4.94
N SER A 418 -33.25 20.34 4.10
CA SER A 418 -33.83 21.66 4.35
C SER A 418 -34.49 22.19 3.08
N GLY A 419 -35.82 22.11 3.02
CA GLY A 419 -36.56 22.31 1.77
C GLY A 419 -36.13 21.26 0.74
N GLU A 420 -35.72 21.71 -0.44
CA GLU A 420 -35.13 20.82 -1.47
C GLU A 420 -33.62 20.60 -1.31
N ARG A 421 -32.94 21.31 -0.41
CA ARG A 421 -31.50 21.11 -0.20
C ARG A 421 -31.27 19.84 0.60
N ILE A 422 -30.27 19.06 0.20
CA ILE A 422 -29.81 17.88 0.94
C ILE A 422 -28.30 17.93 1.13
N LEU A 423 -27.84 17.44 2.28
CA LEU A 423 -26.45 17.06 2.51
C LEU A 423 -26.42 15.56 2.75
N LEU A 424 -25.44 14.86 2.16
CA LEU A 424 -25.15 13.45 2.42
C LEU A 424 -23.74 13.30 2.99
N GLY A 425 -23.55 12.29 3.84
CA GLY A 425 -22.24 11.91 4.38
C GLY A 425 -22.19 10.43 4.70
N ARG A 426 -21.01 9.80 4.54
CA ARG A 426 -20.79 8.43 5.04
C ARG A 426 -20.43 8.52 6.52
N GLN A 427 -21.11 7.72 7.33
CA GLN A 427 -20.95 7.73 8.79
C GLN A 427 -19.47 7.58 9.18
N GLY A 428 -18.96 8.54 9.96
CA GLY A 428 -17.59 8.54 10.47
C GLY A 428 -16.47 8.71 9.42
N LYS A 429 -16.80 9.05 8.16
CA LYS A 429 -15.81 9.29 7.09
C LYS A 429 -15.51 10.76 6.85
N GLY A 430 -16.37 11.66 7.35
CA GLY A 430 -16.18 13.11 7.24
C GLY A 430 -16.39 13.66 5.82
N ASP A 431 -17.02 12.90 4.92
CA ASP A 431 -17.39 13.42 3.61
C ASP A 431 -18.61 14.33 3.73
N ARG A 432 -18.72 15.30 2.80
CA ARG A 432 -19.86 16.20 2.72
C ARG A 432 -20.27 16.36 1.26
N VAL A 433 -21.42 15.79 0.89
CA VAL A 433 -21.95 15.80 -0.48
C VAL A 433 -23.23 16.63 -0.52
N PRO A 434 -23.17 17.90 -0.95
CA PRO A 434 -24.35 18.73 -1.15
C PRO A 434 -25.17 18.29 -2.35
N GLY A 435 -26.44 18.64 -2.33
CA GLY A 435 -27.32 18.37 -3.45
C GLY A 435 -28.69 19.00 -3.32
N ILE A 436 -29.53 18.60 -4.26
CA ILE A 436 -30.96 18.90 -4.31
C ILE A 436 -31.71 17.58 -4.31
N TRP A 437 -32.64 17.43 -3.37
CA TRP A 437 -33.52 16.28 -3.23
C TRP A 437 -34.97 16.70 -3.45
N ILE A 438 -35.61 16.06 -4.45
CA ILE A 438 -37.01 16.24 -4.77
C ILE A 438 -37.69 14.88 -4.57
N PRO A 439 -38.40 14.65 -3.45
CA PRO A 439 -39.05 13.38 -3.20
C PRO A 439 -40.22 13.17 -4.17
N GLY A 440 -40.41 11.93 -4.60
CA GLY A 440 -41.49 11.54 -5.52
C GLY A 440 -41.85 10.07 -5.35
N GLY A 441 -42.18 9.40 -6.45
CA GLY A 441 -42.49 7.97 -6.47
C GLY A 441 -41.28 7.05 -6.22
N LYS A 442 -41.52 5.73 -6.23
CA LYS A 442 -40.51 4.67 -6.02
C LYS A 442 -39.49 4.50 -7.17
N GLN A 443 -39.66 5.25 -8.25
CA GLN A 443 -38.67 5.35 -9.33
C GLN A 443 -37.79 6.56 -9.03
N ALA A 444 -36.48 6.36 -8.96
CA ALA A 444 -35.53 7.41 -8.64
C ALA A 444 -34.59 7.70 -9.81
N LEU A 445 -34.23 8.97 -9.97
CA LEU A 445 -33.17 9.44 -10.86
C LEU A 445 -32.09 10.15 -10.03
N LEU A 446 -30.85 9.67 -10.15
CA LEU A 446 -29.66 10.42 -9.75
C LEU A 446 -29.09 11.12 -10.99
N VAL A 447 -28.92 12.45 -10.94
CA VAL A 447 -28.24 13.20 -12.01
C VAL A 447 -26.94 13.80 -11.48
N VAL A 448 -25.87 13.60 -12.22
CA VAL A 448 -24.53 14.13 -11.93
C VAL A 448 -24.08 14.98 -13.10
N HIS A 449 -23.63 16.20 -12.82
CA HIS A 449 -23.20 17.18 -13.81
C HIS A 449 -21.86 17.80 -13.38
N PRO A 450 -20.91 18.08 -14.31
CA PRO A 450 -19.60 18.63 -13.96
C PRO A 450 -19.67 20.02 -13.27
N GLU A 451 -20.69 20.81 -13.59
CA GLU A 451 -20.97 22.11 -12.97
C GLU A 451 -21.84 22.03 -11.69
N GLY A 452 -22.14 20.82 -11.19
CA GLY A 452 -22.89 20.60 -9.95
C GLY A 452 -24.42 20.49 -10.10
N ALA A 453 -25.09 20.33 -8.96
CA ALA A 453 -26.52 20.06 -8.79
C ALA A 453 -27.41 21.14 -9.40
N ALA A 454 -27.00 22.42 -9.35
CA ALA A 454 -27.75 23.52 -9.95
C ALA A 454 -27.84 23.38 -11.47
N ALA A 455 -26.74 23.04 -12.14
CA ALA A 455 -26.74 22.75 -13.57
C ALA A 455 -27.49 21.44 -13.88
N ALA A 456 -27.32 20.41 -13.05
CA ALA A 456 -28.06 19.16 -13.17
C ALA A 456 -29.59 19.38 -13.12
N ARG A 457 -30.08 20.33 -12.30
CA ARG A 457 -31.51 20.68 -12.22
C ARG A 457 -32.07 21.19 -13.53
N ASN A 458 -31.26 21.91 -14.31
CA ASN A 458 -31.66 22.50 -15.59
C ASN A 458 -31.54 21.51 -16.76
N SER A 459 -31.10 20.27 -16.51
CA SER A 459 -31.02 19.24 -17.53
C SER A 459 -32.40 18.72 -17.94
N LYS A 460 -32.49 18.24 -19.19
CA LYS A 460 -33.70 17.58 -19.71
C LYS A 460 -34.06 16.34 -18.89
N GLN A 461 -33.05 15.58 -18.45
CA GLN A 461 -33.22 14.38 -17.64
C GLN A 461 -33.94 14.69 -16.32
N ALA A 462 -33.54 15.78 -15.64
CA ALA A 462 -34.14 16.21 -14.39
C ALA A 462 -35.58 16.72 -14.61
N SER A 463 -35.82 17.59 -15.58
CA SER A 463 -37.17 18.14 -15.84
C SER A 463 -38.17 17.06 -16.27
N ASP A 464 -37.74 16.10 -17.11
CA ASP A 464 -38.55 14.96 -17.52
C ASP A 464 -38.88 14.03 -16.34
N ALA A 465 -37.97 13.85 -15.39
CA ALA A 465 -38.21 13.01 -14.20
C ALA A 465 -39.15 13.69 -13.19
N ILE A 466 -38.97 15.00 -12.96
CA ILE A 466 -39.83 15.79 -12.08
C ILE A 466 -41.26 15.82 -12.60
N SER A 467 -41.47 16.05 -13.91
CA SER A 467 -42.81 16.06 -14.51
C SER A 467 -43.52 14.69 -14.40
N LYS A 468 -42.75 13.60 -14.40
CA LYS A 468 -43.25 12.22 -14.18
C LYS A 468 -43.41 11.85 -12.70
N LYS A 469 -43.23 12.81 -11.78
CA LYS A 469 -43.31 12.62 -10.32
C LYS A 469 -42.36 11.53 -9.81
N GLN A 470 -41.20 11.36 -10.46
CA GLN A 470 -40.13 10.49 -9.96
C GLN A 470 -39.38 11.17 -8.82
N SER A 471 -38.77 10.39 -7.94
CA SER A 471 -37.82 10.94 -6.98
C SER A 471 -36.55 11.38 -7.70
N VAL A 472 -36.05 12.59 -7.45
CA VAL A 472 -34.87 13.12 -8.14
C VAL A 472 -33.85 13.59 -7.13
N LEU A 473 -32.64 13.03 -7.22
CA LEU A 473 -31.46 13.47 -6.50
C LEU A 473 -30.45 14.06 -7.47
N LEU A 474 -29.99 15.27 -7.18
CA LEU A 474 -28.96 15.99 -7.92
C LEU A 474 -27.83 16.27 -6.94
N ILE A 475 -26.59 15.92 -7.25
CA ILE A 475 -25.46 16.12 -6.33
C ILE A 475 -24.40 17.07 -6.88
N ASP A 476 -23.81 17.85 -5.98
CA ASP A 476 -22.51 18.47 -6.16
C ASP A 476 -21.45 17.42 -5.80
N ALA A 477 -21.02 16.64 -6.79
CA ALA A 477 -19.91 15.70 -6.60
C ALA A 477 -18.63 16.46 -6.19
N PHE A 478 -17.68 15.77 -5.57
CA PHE A 478 -16.45 16.37 -5.05
C PHE A 478 -15.80 17.37 -6.03
N GLN A 479 -15.52 18.58 -5.55
CA GLN A 479 -14.93 19.69 -6.32
C GLN A 479 -15.82 20.15 -7.51
N THR A 480 -17.14 20.12 -7.36
CA THR A 480 -18.12 20.68 -8.31
C THR A 480 -19.17 21.51 -7.57
N GLY A 481 -19.81 22.47 -8.26
CA GLY A 481 -20.89 23.28 -7.69
C GLY A 481 -20.56 23.88 -6.32
N SER A 482 -21.42 23.66 -5.32
CA SER A 482 -21.19 24.15 -3.94
C SER A 482 -20.21 23.28 -3.12
N ALA A 483 -19.74 22.15 -3.65
CA ALA A 483 -18.72 21.31 -3.03
C ALA A 483 -17.28 21.71 -3.41
N ALA A 484 -17.12 22.68 -4.31
CA ALA A 484 -15.81 23.23 -4.66
C ALA A 484 -15.20 23.98 -3.48
N ALA A 485 -13.96 23.63 -3.12
CA ALA A 485 -13.24 24.23 -2.01
C ALA A 485 -11.72 24.13 -2.22
N PRO A 486 -10.91 25.00 -1.59
CA PRO A 486 -9.46 24.86 -1.61
C PRO A 486 -9.01 23.49 -1.08
N ARG A 487 -8.02 22.89 -1.73
CA ARG A 487 -7.42 21.61 -1.33
C ARG A 487 -5.91 21.66 -1.59
N ASP A 488 -5.11 21.61 -0.54
CA ASP A 488 -3.65 21.65 -0.67
C ASP A 488 -3.12 20.34 -1.28
N ARG A 489 -2.43 20.44 -2.42
CA ARG A 489 -1.76 19.31 -3.10
C ARG A 489 -0.25 19.49 -3.19
N SER A 490 0.29 20.50 -2.52
CA SER A 490 1.72 20.85 -2.57
C SER A 490 2.61 19.80 -1.89
N LYS A 491 2.03 19.00 -0.98
CA LYS A 491 2.77 17.95 -0.26
C LYS A 491 3.20 16.83 -1.20
N ARG A 492 4.45 16.40 -1.05
CA ARG A 492 5.01 15.25 -1.77
C ARG A 492 4.16 14.02 -1.53
N TYR A 493 4.07 13.16 -2.54
CA TYR A 493 3.34 11.90 -2.50
C TYR A 493 1.86 12.05 -2.11
N PHE A 494 1.22 13.18 -2.44
CA PHE A 494 -0.19 13.45 -2.14
C PHE A 494 -1.10 12.22 -2.36
N LEU A 495 -0.99 11.57 -3.53
CA LEU A 495 -1.82 10.43 -3.91
C LEU A 495 -1.51 9.12 -3.17
N THR A 496 -0.43 9.06 -2.39
CA THR A 496 -0.18 7.94 -1.48
C THR A 496 -1.15 7.95 -0.31
N PHE A 497 -1.52 9.14 0.17
CA PHE A 497 -2.32 9.37 1.38
C PHE A 497 -3.74 9.83 1.08
N ASN A 498 -3.95 10.44 -0.09
CA ASN A 498 -5.20 11.10 -0.47
C ASN A 498 -5.73 10.55 -1.78
N LYS A 499 -7.04 10.36 -1.87
CA LYS A 499 -7.70 10.02 -3.14
C LYS A 499 -7.59 11.17 -4.14
N SER A 500 -7.48 10.83 -5.42
CA SER A 500 -7.68 11.81 -6.51
C SER A 500 -9.12 12.34 -6.46
N ASP A 501 -9.35 13.50 -7.08
CA ASP A 501 -10.69 14.08 -7.09
C ASP A 501 -11.69 13.18 -7.80
N ASP A 502 -11.29 12.56 -8.90
CA ASP A 502 -12.14 11.65 -9.67
C ASP A 502 -12.52 10.41 -8.87
N ALA A 503 -11.61 9.88 -8.05
CA ALA A 503 -11.93 8.81 -7.11
C ALA A 503 -12.93 9.28 -6.02
N ASN A 504 -12.80 10.51 -5.53
CA ASN A 504 -13.77 11.10 -4.59
C ASN A 504 -15.15 11.32 -5.24
N ARG A 505 -15.20 11.77 -6.51
CA ARG A 505 -16.46 11.95 -7.26
C ARG A 505 -17.19 10.63 -7.44
N VAL A 506 -16.48 9.55 -7.79
CA VAL A 506 -17.06 8.21 -7.87
C VAL A 506 -17.62 7.79 -6.50
N GLN A 507 -16.89 8.05 -5.41
CA GLN A 507 -17.36 7.74 -4.07
C GLN A 507 -18.63 8.50 -3.68
N ASP A 508 -18.75 9.78 -4.07
CA ASP A 508 -19.94 10.59 -3.79
C ASP A 508 -21.17 10.06 -4.51
N ILE A 509 -21.00 9.58 -5.76
CA ILE A 509 -22.08 8.94 -6.51
C ILE A 509 -22.51 7.64 -5.82
N LEU A 510 -21.56 6.84 -5.32
CA LEU A 510 -21.89 5.63 -4.54
C LEU A 510 -22.69 5.97 -3.26
N THR A 511 -22.30 7.03 -2.55
CA THR A 511 -23.04 7.55 -1.38
C THR A 511 -24.47 7.97 -1.75
N ALA A 512 -24.64 8.70 -2.85
CA ALA A 512 -25.95 9.11 -3.34
C ALA A 512 -26.84 7.93 -3.75
N LEU A 513 -26.27 6.92 -4.42
CA LEU A 513 -26.99 5.69 -4.78
C LEU A 513 -27.44 4.89 -3.54
N ALA A 514 -26.58 4.79 -2.52
CA ALA A 514 -26.91 4.14 -1.26
C ALA A 514 -28.05 4.87 -0.51
N PHE A 515 -28.03 6.21 -0.51
CA PHE A 515 -29.14 7.01 0.01
C PHE A 515 -30.45 6.73 -0.75
N LEU A 516 -30.45 6.74 -2.08
CA LEU A 516 -31.66 6.45 -2.85
C LEU A 516 -32.22 5.05 -2.55
N LYS A 517 -31.34 4.07 -2.39
CA LYS A 517 -31.72 2.71 -1.97
C LYS A 517 -32.36 2.72 -0.57
N SER A 518 -31.81 3.48 0.38
CA SER A 518 -32.38 3.59 1.73
C SER A 518 -33.73 4.30 1.78
N GLN A 519 -34.00 5.19 0.82
CA GLN A 519 -35.32 5.82 0.62
C GLN A 519 -36.35 4.89 -0.05
N GLY A 520 -36.02 3.61 -0.27
CA GLY A 520 -36.95 2.62 -0.84
C GLY A 520 -37.10 2.69 -2.36
N ALA A 521 -36.14 3.30 -3.07
CA ALA A 521 -36.15 3.31 -4.53
C ALA A 521 -36.05 1.87 -5.08
N SER A 522 -37.08 1.45 -5.82
CA SER A 522 -37.18 0.11 -6.42
C SER A 522 -36.41 -0.01 -7.74
N ARG A 523 -36.21 1.11 -8.43
CA ARG A 523 -35.44 1.24 -9.67
C ARG A 523 -34.73 2.58 -9.67
N ILE A 524 -33.42 2.57 -9.81
CA ILE A 524 -32.59 3.78 -9.85
C ILE A 524 -32.06 3.96 -11.26
N ARG A 525 -32.28 5.13 -11.86
CA ARG A 525 -31.55 5.58 -13.05
C ARG A 525 -30.41 6.48 -12.61
N LEU A 526 -29.23 6.32 -13.20
CA LEU A 526 -28.08 7.18 -12.97
C LEU A 526 -27.74 7.89 -14.28
N ALA A 527 -27.96 9.21 -14.32
CA ALA A 527 -27.63 10.05 -15.45
C ALA A 527 -26.33 10.81 -15.20
N GLY A 528 -25.29 10.53 -15.98
CA GLY A 528 -24.04 11.29 -15.98
C GLY A 528 -23.97 12.18 -17.22
N ILE A 529 -23.88 13.50 -17.04
CA ILE A 529 -23.89 14.46 -18.15
C ILE A 529 -22.48 14.97 -18.44
N GLY A 530 -22.08 15.01 -19.71
CA GLY A 530 -20.76 15.48 -20.13
C GLY A 530 -19.65 14.66 -19.46
N LYS A 531 -18.66 15.33 -18.86
CA LYS A 531 -17.55 14.63 -18.16
C LYS A 531 -18.03 13.73 -17.01
N ALA A 532 -19.18 14.03 -16.41
CA ALA A 532 -19.74 13.20 -15.33
C ALA A 532 -20.23 11.83 -15.81
N ALA A 533 -20.39 11.62 -17.12
CA ALA A 533 -20.67 10.30 -17.70
C ALA A 533 -19.60 9.27 -17.34
N VAL A 534 -18.33 9.68 -17.30
CA VAL A 534 -17.21 8.79 -16.91
C VAL A 534 -17.34 8.42 -15.43
N TRP A 535 -17.57 9.41 -14.55
CA TRP A 535 -17.73 9.18 -13.11
C TRP A 535 -18.91 8.25 -12.82
N ALA A 536 -20.05 8.48 -13.48
CA ALA A 536 -21.25 7.68 -13.37
C ALA A 536 -21.01 6.24 -13.84
N THR A 537 -20.25 6.04 -14.92
CA THR A 537 -19.89 4.71 -15.43
C THR A 537 -19.09 3.91 -14.41
N PHE A 538 -18.06 4.52 -13.79
CA PHE A 538 -17.29 3.85 -12.74
C PHE A 538 -18.12 3.62 -11.46
N ALA A 539 -19.01 4.54 -11.08
CA ALA A 539 -19.89 4.33 -9.94
C ALA A 539 -20.90 3.19 -10.18
N ALA A 540 -21.49 3.11 -11.39
CA ALA A 540 -22.37 2.00 -11.78
C ALA A 540 -21.67 0.64 -11.81
N ALA A 541 -20.38 0.61 -12.18
CA ALA A 541 -19.57 -0.60 -12.13
C ALA A 541 -19.39 -1.13 -10.70
N LEU A 542 -19.32 -0.22 -9.73
CA LEU A 542 -19.01 -0.55 -8.34
C LEU A 542 -20.23 -0.77 -7.47
N THR A 543 -21.32 -0.05 -7.66
CA THR A 543 -22.48 -0.07 -6.74
C THR A 543 -23.12 -1.45 -6.59
N ASP A 544 -23.62 -1.73 -5.37
CA ASP A 544 -24.49 -2.89 -5.09
C ASP A 544 -25.98 -2.58 -5.35
N ALA A 545 -26.32 -1.38 -5.82
CA ALA A 545 -27.66 -1.04 -6.26
C ALA A 545 -27.90 -1.49 -7.71
N SER A 546 -29.13 -1.91 -8.02
CA SER A 546 -29.54 -2.11 -9.41
C SER A 546 -29.76 -0.75 -10.09
N VAL A 547 -28.83 -0.36 -10.95
CA VAL A 547 -28.84 0.95 -11.62
C VAL A 547 -28.95 0.78 -13.13
N ALA A 548 -29.87 1.54 -13.75
CA ALA A 548 -29.88 1.76 -15.19
C ALA A 548 -29.03 3.01 -15.50
N LEU A 549 -27.89 2.81 -16.14
CA LEU A 549 -26.93 3.86 -16.47
C LEU A 549 -27.35 4.60 -17.76
N ASP A 550 -27.44 5.93 -17.67
CA ASP A 550 -27.62 6.87 -18.78
C ASP A 550 -26.37 7.77 -18.82
N ALA A 551 -25.38 7.39 -19.62
CA ALA A 551 -24.09 8.07 -19.66
C ALA A 551 -23.51 8.02 -21.07
N ASP A 552 -23.50 9.16 -21.76
CA ASP A 552 -22.82 9.32 -23.04
C ASP A 552 -21.34 9.68 -22.78
N LEU A 553 -20.45 8.73 -23.08
CA LEU A 553 -19.01 8.90 -22.92
C LEU A 553 -18.40 9.84 -23.97
N GLY A 554 -19.14 10.24 -25.00
CA GLY A 554 -18.65 11.08 -26.08
C GLY A 554 -17.35 10.55 -26.68
N SER A 555 -16.32 11.40 -26.71
CA SER A 555 -14.99 11.07 -27.24
C SER A 555 -14.10 10.29 -26.28
N PHE A 556 -14.50 10.06 -25.02
CA PHE A 556 -13.65 9.37 -24.04
C PHE A 556 -13.51 7.89 -24.42
N GLN A 557 -12.34 7.46 -24.89
CA GLN A 557 -12.09 6.09 -25.33
C GLN A 557 -11.48 5.18 -24.24
N GLY A 558 -11.07 5.77 -23.12
CA GLY A 558 -10.35 5.06 -22.07
C GLY A 558 -8.89 4.79 -22.44
N SER A 559 -8.32 5.62 -23.32
CA SER A 559 -6.88 5.66 -23.54
C SER A 559 -6.15 6.25 -22.33
N ASP A 560 -4.83 6.06 -22.24
CA ASP A 560 -4.02 6.69 -21.19
C ASP A 560 -4.19 8.22 -21.21
N GLU A 561 -4.26 8.82 -22.39
CA GLU A 561 -4.45 10.26 -22.57
C GLU A 561 -5.84 10.74 -22.08
N ASP A 562 -6.89 9.96 -22.37
CA ASP A 562 -8.23 10.26 -21.87
C ASP A 562 -8.27 10.30 -20.34
N PHE A 563 -7.66 9.29 -19.70
CA PHE A 563 -7.58 9.20 -18.25
C PHE A 563 -6.77 10.35 -17.65
N ILE A 564 -5.58 10.64 -18.20
CA ILE A 564 -4.75 11.76 -17.73
C ILE A 564 -5.50 13.10 -17.81
N LYS A 565 -6.16 13.37 -18.93
CA LYS A 565 -6.80 14.67 -19.16
C LYS A 565 -8.15 14.85 -18.47
N SER A 566 -8.92 13.77 -18.29
CA SER A 566 -10.34 13.88 -17.96
C SER A 566 -10.82 13.01 -16.80
N PHE A 567 -10.07 11.97 -16.39
CA PHE A 567 -10.43 11.09 -15.28
C PHE A 567 -9.20 10.43 -14.66
N PHE A 568 -8.45 11.15 -13.83
CA PHE A 568 -7.17 10.66 -13.35
C PHE A 568 -7.31 9.92 -12.02
N VAL A 569 -7.09 8.60 -12.08
CA VAL A 569 -7.08 7.72 -10.90
C VAL A 569 -5.87 6.78 -11.02
N PRO A 570 -4.93 6.79 -10.05
CA PRO A 570 -3.81 5.86 -10.06
C PRO A 570 -4.25 4.39 -10.08
N GLY A 571 -3.59 3.59 -10.90
CA GLY A 571 -3.87 2.17 -11.10
C GLY A 571 -5.14 1.87 -11.89
N ILE A 572 -5.82 2.86 -12.48
CA ILE A 572 -7.11 2.62 -13.13
C ILE A 572 -6.98 1.75 -14.38
N GLN A 573 -5.96 1.98 -15.20
CA GLN A 573 -5.65 1.12 -16.35
C GLN A 573 -5.15 -0.24 -15.89
N ARG A 574 -4.32 -0.25 -14.84
CA ARG A 574 -3.88 -1.51 -14.20
C ARG A 574 -5.07 -2.36 -13.78
N ALA A 575 -6.15 -1.75 -13.27
CA ALA A 575 -7.38 -2.42 -12.83
C ALA A 575 -8.36 -2.79 -13.96
N GLY A 576 -8.02 -2.48 -15.22
CA GLY A 576 -8.83 -2.81 -16.41
C GLY A 576 -9.52 -1.63 -17.07
N GLY A 577 -9.37 -0.42 -16.51
CA GLY A 577 -9.81 0.84 -17.09
C GLY A 577 -11.28 0.87 -17.45
N LEU A 578 -11.60 1.55 -18.55
CA LEU A 578 -12.97 1.74 -19.01
C LEU A 578 -13.63 0.41 -19.39
N LYS A 579 -12.87 -0.52 -19.99
CA LYS A 579 -13.39 -1.82 -20.42
C LYS A 579 -13.96 -2.62 -19.24
N ALA A 580 -13.25 -2.64 -18.11
CA ALA A 580 -13.74 -3.29 -16.89
C ALA A 580 -14.98 -2.59 -16.34
N ALA A 581 -14.99 -1.25 -16.32
CA ALA A 581 -16.14 -0.48 -15.83
C ALA A 581 -17.41 -0.74 -16.65
N LEU A 582 -17.32 -0.71 -17.99
CA LEU A 582 -18.44 -1.01 -18.90
C LEU A 582 -18.97 -2.44 -18.71
N ALA A 583 -18.08 -3.43 -18.68
CA ALA A 583 -18.45 -4.83 -18.47
C ALA A 583 -19.20 -5.06 -17.14
N LEU A 584 -18.82 -4.32 -16.08
CA LEU A 584 -19.46 -4.37 -14.78
C LEU A 584 -20.80 -3.63 -14.75
N ALA A 585 -20.86 -2.45 -15.36
CA ALA A 585 -22.08 -1.63 -15.49
C ALA A 585 -23.14 -2.29 -16.39
N GLY A 586 -22.79 -3.35 -17.13
CA GLY A 586 -23.71 -4.04 -18.02
C GLY A 586 -23.97 -3.26 -19.31
N THR A 587 -23.06 -2.35 -19.66
CA THR A 587 -23.10 -1.56 -20.88
C THR A 587 -22.01 -2.04 -21.82
N SER A 588 -22.34 -2.22 -23.09
CA SER A 588 -21.36 -2.30 -24.17
C SER A 588 -21.19 -0.92 -24.77
N ARG A 589 -20.00 -0.62 -25.27
CA ARG A 589 -19.85 0.51 -26.19
C ARG A 589 -20.28 0.11 -27.59
#